data_AF-I8TM06-F1
#
_entry.id   AF-I8TM06-F1
#
_cell.length_a   1.000
_cell.length_b   1.000
_cell.length_c   1.000
_cell.angle_alpha   90.00
_cell.angle_beta   90.00
_cell.angle_gamma   90.00
#
_symmetry.space_group_name_H-M   'P 1'
#
loop_
_entity.id
_entity.type
_entity.pdbx_description
1 polymer ?
#
loop_
_entity_poly.entity_id
_entity_poly.type
_entity_poly.pdbx_seq_one_letter_code
_entity_poly.pdbx_strand_id
1 'polypeptide(L)'
;MDRAPASAKPRRSIVRGHMHQRCAAGLPPKDSFSNARQGTAELKECHVRQTRAKFRSAAQALYLNLCPLMHQSGILRKTAMFLATRQLLLVGTAASFLLLLWYTQRIFVSRTVSLPAPTLTPTPTPVPTPAERVSTTPKPPVQSAGNSTLGFQSILALSTGPSWRTRGLLAAASLTGLDIQIPPQPPVNPNLVDAFEHMGPDNVQHPSHGASIAWLAHLDLIKHTIQANLDTVLIIEDDVDWDVSIRSQMVQIAESVRNLTHIDTLDQDMEPYGREWEVLWIGHCGEYWEEQFETVLYDDPTACPHSDYFGWAKQYIERLPDRQRAVYRSVNPVCSFAYALSREGSRKILEVLGGAQDEAFDVSMMHACKAGQLKCISVVPEVVHQYFPAQSFGVKSAVDVGNGQEPGPEEAEFEHVMGSTENILESARCRALWGQRCLRKQ
;
A
#
# COMPACT_ATOMS: atom_id res chain seq x y z
N MET A 1 -56.88 -42.45 29.57
CA MET A 1 -56.62 -41.09 29.07
C MET A 1 -55.61 -41.22 27.94
N ASP A 2 -56.13 -41.45 26.74
CA ASP A 2 -55.35 -41.55 25.51
C ASP A 2 -55.22 -40.16 24.87
N ARG A 3 -54.04 -39.83 24.32
CA ARG A 3 -53.89 -38.76 23.33
C ARG A 3 -53.07 -39.24 22.14
N ALA A 4 -53.74 -39.21 20.99
CA ALA A 4 -53.28 -39.54 19.65
C ALA A 4 -52.27 -38.53 19.07
N PRO A 5 -51.51 -38.89 18.01
CA PRO A 5 -50.61 -37.98 17.30
C PRO A 5 -51.33 -37.17 16.22
N ALA A 6 -50.88 -35.93 16.01
CA ALA A 6 -51.43 -35.00 15.02
C ALA A 6 -50.78 -35.13 13.63
N SER A 7 -51.62 -34.93 12.62
CA SER A 7 -51.41 -34.99 11.16
C SER A 7 -50.31 -34.05 10.61
N ALA A 8 -49.51 -34.56 9.67
CA ALA A 8 -48.55 -33.82 8.86
C ALA A 8 -49.22 -33.01 7.73
N LYS A 9 -48.86 -31.72 7.58
CA LYS A 9 -49.20 -30.87 6.43
C LYS A 9 -48.17 -31.02 5.29
N PRO A 10 -48.55 -30.96 4.00
CA PRO A 10 -47.61 -31.08 2.89
C PRO A 10 -46.80 -29.79 2.64
N ARG A 11 -45.56 -29.96 2.17
CA ARG A 11 -44.55 -28.92 1.87
C ARG A 11 -44.96 -28.02 0.69
N ARG A 12 -44.84 -26.70 0.87
CA ARG A 12 -45.08 -25.62 -0.13
C ARG A 12 -44.20 -25.67 -1.40
N SER A 13 -43.11 -26.45 -1.44
CA SER A 13 -42.17 -26.43 -2.57
C SER A 13 -42.65 -27.20 -3.80
N ILE A 14 -43.47 -28.24 -3.62
CA ILE A 14 -43.94 -29.10 -4.73
C ILE A 14 -44.98 -28.38 -5.60
N VAL A 15 -45.73 -27.41 -5.04
CA VAL A 15 -46.77 -26.66 -5.76
C VAL A 15 -46.18 -25.61 -6.73
N ARG A 16 -45.00 -25.04 -6.43
CA ARG A 16 -44.37 -24.03 -7.31
C ARG A 16 -43.71 -24.63 -8.56
N GLY A 17 -43.22 -25.87 -8.50
CA GLY A 17 -42.59 -26.54 -9.65
C GLY A 17 -43.56 -26.84 -10.78
N HIS A 18 -44.77 -27.30 -10.45
CA HIS A 18 -45.80 -27.62 -11.46
C HIS A 18 -46.40 -26.38 -12.15
N MET A 19 -46.36 -25.21 -11.51
CA MET A 19 -46.89 -23.97 -12.08
C MET A 19 -45.95 -23.38 -13.16
N HIS A 20 -44.64 -23.59 -13.02
CA HIS A 20 -43.62 -23.11 -13.96
C HIS A 20 -43.73 -23.76 -15.35
N GLN A 21 -44.06 -25.06 -15.41
CA GLN A 21 -44.27 -25.79 -16.66
C GLN A 21 -45.59 -25.42 -17.35
N ARG A 22 -46.63 -25.05 -16.60
CA ARG A 22 -47.96 -24.72 -17.17
C ARG A 22 -47.97 -23.37 -17.92
N CYS A 23 -47.32 -22.32 -17.42
CA CYS A 23 -47.31 -21.01 -18.09
C CYS A 23 -46.48 -21.00 -19.41
N ALA A 24 -45.54 -21.95 -19.58
CA ALA A 24 -44.67 -22.02 -20.75
C ALA A 24 -45.36 -22.62 -21.99
N ALA A 25 -46.40 -23.45 -21.80
CA ALA A 25 -47.11 -24.16 -22.86
C ALA A 25 -48.37 -23.44 -23.37
N GLY A 26 -48.79 -22.34 -22.74
CA GLY A 26 -50.02 -21.59 -23.07
C GLY A 26 -50.90 -21.34 -21.83
N LEU A 27 -51.89 -20.44 -21.93
CA LEU A 27 -52.80 -20.16 -20.81
C LEU A 27 -53.77 -21.34 -20.60
N PRO A 28 -53.92 -21.88 -19.37
CA PRO A 28 -54.86 -22.97 -19.11
C PRO A 28 -56.33 -22.51 -19.23
N PRO A 29 -57.26 -23.39 -19.66
CA PRO A 29 -58.68 -23.08 -19.79
C PRO A 29 -59.33 -22.77 -18.43
N LYS A 30 -60.30 -21.85 -18.39
CA LYS A 30 -60.90 -21.30 -17.16
C LYS A 30 -61.51 -22.35 -16.22
N ASP A 31 -61.88 -23.51 -16.75
CA ASP A 31 -62.60 -24.57 -16.02
C ASP A 31 -61.67 -25.52 -15.23
N SER A 32 -60.35 -25.27 -15.27
CA SER A 32 -59.34 -26.10 -14.60
C SER A 32 -59.02 -25.69 -13.15
N PHE A 33 -59.76 -24.72 -12.58
CA PHE A 33 -59.52 -24.20 -11.24
C PHE A 33 -60.71 -24.47 -10.31
N SER A 34 -60.45 -25.14 -9.18
CA SER A 34 -61.46 -25.46 -8.15
C SER A 34 -61.97 -24.25 -7.36
N ASN A 35 -61.34 -23.07 -7.53
CA ASN A 35 -61.72 -21.82 -6.87
C ASN A 35 -61.49 -20.60 -7.79
N ALA A 36 -62.54 -19.84 -8.08
CA ALA A 36 -62.54 -18.73 -9.04
C ALA A 36 -61.62 -17.55 -8.64
N ARG A 37 -61.41 -17.30 -7.33
CA ARG A 37 -60.45 -16.27 -6.87
C ARG A 37 -58.99 -16.68 -7.06
N GLN A 38 -58.71 -17.98 -7.06
CA GLN A 38 -57.35 -18.49 -7.19
C GLN A 38 -56.91 -18.55 -8.66
N GLY A 39 -57.81 -18.98 -9.56
CA GLY A 39 -57.54 -18.99 -11.00
C GLY A 39 -57.32 -17.60 -11.62
N THR A 40 -57.97 -16.56 -11.10
CA THR A 40 -57.78 -15.17 -11.58
C THR A 40 -56.44 -14.56 -11.19
N ALA A 41 -55.88 -14.93 -10.04
CA ALA A 41 -54.54 -14.51 -9.61
C ALA A 41 -53.45 -15.22 -10.44
N GLU A 42 -53.58 -16.52 -10.67
CA GLU A 42 -52.61 -17.31 -11.42
C GLU A 42 -52.56 -16.93 -12.92
N LEU A 43 -53.71 -16.62 -13.54
CA LEU A 43 -53.77 -16.12 -14.92
C LEU A 43 -53.08 -14.76 -15.09
N LYS A 44 -53.22 -13.85 -14.12
CA LYS A 44 -52.52 -12.55 -14.12
C LYS A 44 -51.00 -12.75 -14.02
N GLU A 45 -50.55 -13.69 -13.19
CA GLU A 45 -49.11 -13.95 -13.01
C GLU A 45 -48.48 -14.59 -14.26
N CYS A 46 -49.15 -15.55 -14.93
CA CYS A 46 -48.67 -16.08 -16.22
C CYS A 46 -48.62 -14.98 -17.30
N HIS A 47 -49.61 -14.07 -17.35
CA HIS A 47 -49.67 -13.02 -18.36
C HIS A 47 -48.53 -12.01 -18.20
N VAL A 48 -48.24 -11.55 -16.97
CA VAL A 48 -47.11 -10.65 -16.68
C VAL A 48 -45.78 -11.29 -17.07
N ARG A 49 -45.60 -12.59 -16.80
CA ARG A 49 -44.36 -13.32 -17.13
C ARG A 49 -44.17 -13.48 -18.64
N GLN A 50 -45.20 -13.82 -19.40
CA GLN A 50 -45.11 -13.91 -20.86
C GLN A 50 -44.79 -12.55 -21.50
N THR A 51 -45.36 -11.46 -20.99
CA THR A 51 -45.08 -10.10 -21.47
C THR A 51 -43.63 -9.68 -21.19
N ARG A 52 -43.09 -10.02 -20.01
CA ARG A 52 -41.66 -9.80 -19.68
C ARG A 52 -40.71 -10.61 -20.58
N ALA A 53 -41.06 -11.85 -20.92
CA ALA A 53 -40.26 -12.69 -21.81
C ALA A 53 -40.19 -12.12 -23.23
N LYS A 54 -41.33 -11.64 -23.77
CA LYS A 54 -41.39 -10.97 -25.08
C LYS A 54 -40.56 -9.68 -25.12
N PHE A 55 -40.61 -8.87 -24.06
CA PHE A 55 -39.79 -7.65 -23.96
C PHE A 55 -38.28 -7.95 -23.92
N ARG A 56 -37.86 -9.00 -23.20
CA ARG A 56 -36.44 -9.42 -23.17
C ARG A 56 -35.94 -9.87 -24.54
N SER A 57 -36.75 -10.63 -25.28
CA SER A 57 -36.40 -11.09 -26.63
C SER A 57 -36.29 -9.92 -27.63
N ALA A 58 -37.18 -8.93 -27.56
CA ALA A 58 -37.13 -7.74 -28.40
C ALA A 58 -35.92 -6.84 -28.09
N ALA A 59 -35.58 -6.66 -26.81
CA ALA A 59 -34.39 -5.91 -26.39
C ALA A 59 -33.09 -6.58 -26.84
N GLN A 60 -33.02 -7.91 -26.78
CA GLN A 60 -31.86 -8.69 -27.20
C GLN A 60 -31.67 -8.64 -28.74
N ALA A 61 -32.77 -8.62 -29.50
CA ALA A 61 -32.75 -8.42 -30.95
C ALA A 61 -32.31 -7.00 -31.36
N LEU A 62 -32.67 -5.97 -30.59
CA LEU A 62 -32.16 -4.61 -30.82
C LEU A 62 -30.65 -4.52 -30.55
N TYR A 63 -30.17 -5.14 -29.47
CA TYR A 63 -28.77 -5.11 -29.06
C TYR A 63 -27.84 -5.80 -30.07
N LEU A 64 -28.28 -6.93 -30.64
CA LEU A 64 -27.51 -7.68 -31.65
C LEU A 64 -27.36 -6.93 -32.98
N ASN A 65 -28.30 -6.04 -33.34
CA ASN A 65 -28.28 -5.32 -34.62
C ASN A 65 -27.61 -3.93 -34.54
N LEU A 66 -27.71 -3.22 -33.41
CA LEU A 66 -27.20 -1.85 -33.28
C LEU A 66 -25.72 -1.79 -32.84
N CYS A 67 -25.25 -2.77 -32.07
CA CYS A 67 -23.90 -2.77 -31.52
C CYS A 67 -22.77 -2.86 -32.58
N PRO A 68 -22.88 -3.68 -33.65
CA PRO A 68 -21.85 -3.76 -34.69
C PRO A 68 -21.67 -2.45 -35.48
N LEU A 69 -22.77 -1.73 -35.76
CA LEU A 69 -22.78 -0.46 -36.51
C LEU A 69 -22.15 0.70 -35.72
N MET A 70 -22.35 0.74 -34.41
CA MET A 70 -21.71 1.74 -33.54
C MET A 70 -20.22 1.44 -33.32
N HIS A 71 -19.83 0.17 -33.28
CA HIS A 71 -18.43 -0.21 -33.12
C HIS A 71 -17.58 0.15 -34.35
N GLN A 72 -18.10 -0.09 -35.57
CA GLN A 72 -17.39 0.18 -36.82
C GLN A 72 -17.17 1.68 -37.08
N SER A 73 -18.14 2.53 -36.72
CA SER A 73 -18.02 3.99 -36.81
C SER A 73 -17.07 4.59 -35.76
N GLY A 74 -17.00 4.00 -34.57
CA GLY A 74 -16.05 4.39 -33.52
C GLY A 74 -14.59 4.04 -33.85
N ILE A 75 -14.34 2.90 -34.50
CA ILE A 75 -12.99 2.47 -34.89
C ILE A 75 -12.41 3.39 -35.98
N LEU A 76 -13.20 3.75 -37.01
CA LEU A 76 -12.76 4.66 -38.08
C LEU A 76 -12.39 6.06 -37.57
N ARG A 77 -13.15 6.60 -36.60
CA ARG A 77 -12.83 7.90 -36.00
C ARG A 77 -11.56 7.85 -35.14
N LYS A 78 -11.35 6.77 -34.39
CA LYS A 78 -10.15 6.60 -33.56
C LYS A 78 -8.89 6.45 -34.42
N THR A 79 -8.91 5.65 -35.48
CA THR A 79 -7.74 5.48 -36.36
C THR A 79 -7.36 6.77 -37.08
N ALA A 80 -8.32 7.54 -37.58
CA ALA A 80 -8.05 8.85 -38.18
C ALA A 80 -7.43 9.85 -37.18
N MET A 81 -7.93 9.88 -35.94
CA MET A 81 -7.43 10.77 -34.90
C MET A 81 -6.01 10.39 -34.42
N PHE A 82 -5.70 9.08 -34.34
CA PHE A 82 -4.36 8.57 -34.02
C PHE A 82 -3.32 8.87 -35.11
N LEU A 83 -3.69 8.81 -36.39
CA LEU A 83 -2.77 9.20 -37.47
C LEU A 83 -2.46 10.69 -37.44
N ALA A 84 -3.46 11.55 -37.22
CA ALA A 84 -3.26 12.99 -37.13
C ALA A 84 -2.37 13.38 -35.94
N THR A 85 -2.60 12.81 -34.76
CA THR A 85 -1.76 13.08 -33.57
C THR A 85 -0.33 12.61 -33.76
N ARG A 86 -0.10 11.46 -34.41
CA ARG A 86 1.25 10.96 -34.68
C ARG A 86 2.01 11.86 -35.65
N GLN A 87 1.35 12.44 -36.66
CA GLN A 87 1.99 13.40 -37.55
C GLN A 87 2.31 14.74 -36.87
N LEU A 88 1.42 15.25 -36.02
CA LEU A 88 1.69 16.45 -35.21
C LEU A 88 2.84 16.24 -34.22
N LEU A 89 2.96 15.06 -33.60
CA LEU A 89 4.07 14.74 -32.71
C LEU A 89 5.42 14.72 -33.45
N LEU A 90 5.47 14.13 -34.65
CA LEU A 90 6.68 14.06 -35.46
C LEU A 90 7.16 15.43 -35.95
N VAL A 91 6.23 16.33 -36.31
CA VAL A 91 6.56 17.71 -36.69
C VAL A 91 7.06 18.49 -35.48
N GLY A 92 6.43 18.32 -34.31
CA GLY A 92 6.84 18.96 -33.07
C GLY A 92 8.24 18.54 -32.62
N THR A 93 8.57 17.25 -32.67
CA THR A 93 9.91 16.76 -32.29
C THR A 93 10.99 17.25 -33.26
N ALA A 94 10.71 17.27 -34.57
CA ALA A 94 11.63 17.80 -35.57
C ALA A 94 11.94 19.29 -35.34
N ALA A 95 10.92 20.10 -35.01
CA ALA A 95 11.11 21.52 -34.71
C ALA A 95 11.96 21.73 -33.44
N SER A 96 11.73 20.94 -32.39
CA SER A 96 12.53 20.99 -31.15
C SER A 96 13.98 20.61 -31.37
N PHE A 97 14.27 19.60 -32.19
CA PHE A 97 15.64 19.23 -32.54
C PHE A 97 16.35 20.32 -33.34
N LEU A 98 15.67 20.99 -34.27
CA LEU A 98 16.23 22.10 -35.03
C LEU A 98 16.53 23.31 -34.13
N LEU A 99 15.66 23.62 -33.16
CA LEU A 99 15.90 24.66 -32.16
C LEU A 99 17.08 24.33 -31.25
N LEU A 100 17.23 23.07 -30.83
CA LEU A 100 18.36 22.62 -30.01
C LEU A 100 19.69 22.68 -30.78
N LEU A 101 19.69 22.28 -32.05
CA LEU A 101 20.86 22.38 -32.93
C LEU A 101 21.26 23.85 -33.15
N TRP A 102 20.28 24.74 -33.36
CA TRP A 102 20.52 26.18 -33.48
C TRP A 102 21.12 26.78 -32.19
N TYR A 103 20.58 26.39 -31.03
CA TYR A 103 21.05 26.85 -29.73
C TYR A 103 22.48 26.38 -29.41
N THR A 104 22.78 25.11 -29.67
CA THR A 104 24.12 24.54 -29.43
C THR A 104 25.19 25.11 -30.36
N GLN A 105 24.84 25.41 -31.63
CA GLN A 105 25.76 26.12 -32.53
C GLN A 105 26.06 27.56 -32.05
N ARG A 106 25.07 28.28 -31.52
CA ARG A 106 25.25 29.64 -30.97
C ARG A 106 26.19 29.67 -29.76
N ILE A 107 26.12 28.66 -28.89
CA ILE A 107 27.01 28.53 -27.73
C ILE A 107 28.45 28.22 -28.16
N PHE A 108 28.64 27.39 -29.19
CA PHE A 108 29.97 27.00 -29.64
C PHE A 108 30.75 28.14 -30.31
N VAL A 109 30.06 29.02 -31.05
CA VAL A 109 30.68 30.21 -31.67
C VAL A 109 31.13 31.25 -30.63
N SER A 110 30.50 31.29 -29.45
CA SER A 110 30.80 32.31 -28.42
C SER A 110 31.99 31.97 -27.52
N ARG A 111 32.61 30.79 -27.66
CA ARG A 111 33.68 30.32 -26.74
C ARG A 111 35.10 30.28 -27.30
N THR A 112 35.35 30.90 -28.46
CA THR A 112 36.71 31.05 -28.99
C THR A 112 37.33 32.37 -28.55
N VAL A 113 37.69 32.47 -27.27
CA VAL A 113 38.62 33.49 -26.77
C VAL A 113 39.84 32.77 -26.23
N SER A 114 40.94 32.87 -26.97
CA SER A 114 42.25 32.30 -26.65
C SER A 114 42.86 33.00 -25.43
N LEU A 115 43.30 32.24 -24.42
CA LEU A 115 44.15 32.71 -23.33
C LEU A 115 45.60 32.25 -23.55
N PRO A 116 46.62 33.07 -23.24
CA PRO A 116 48.02 32.73 -23.46
C PRO A 116 48.58 31.85 -22.32
N ALA A 117 49.50 30.96 -22.68
CA ALA A 117 50.19 30.05 -21.77
C ALA A 117 51.15 30.77 -20.80
N PRO A 118 51.26 30.35 -19.53
CA PRO A 118 52.26 30.86 -18.62
C PRO A 118 53.55 30.01 -18.65
N THR A 119 54.66 30.73 -18.57
CA THR A 119 56.06 30.28 -18.55
C THR A 119 56.40 29.47 -17.30
N LEU A 120 57.18 28.41 -17.47
CA LEU A 120 57.71 27.56 -16.40
C LEU A 120 58.88 28.24 -15.66
N THR A 121 58.82 28.27 -14.33
CA THR A 121 59.97 28.47 -13.42
C THR A 121 60.08 27.29 -12.45
N PRO A 122 61.29 26.81 -12.11
CA PRO A 122 61.48 25.64 -11.26
C PRO A 122 61.53 26.03 -9.78
N THR A 123 60.75 25.33 -8.95
CA THR A 123 60.74 25.44 -7.47
C THR A 123 60.90 24.03 -6.89
N PRO A 124 61.56 23.85 -5.72
CA PRO A 124 62.22 22.61 -5.34
C PRO A 124 61.26 21.52 -4.83
N THR A 125 61.73 20.29 -5.00
CA THR A 125 61.15 19.01 -4.59
C THR A 125 60.72 18.98 -3.12
N PRO A 126 59.46 18.62 -2.80
CA PRO A 126 59.08 18.18 -1.46
C PRO A 126 59.33 16.68 -1.31
N VAL A 127 59.90 16.32 -0.17
CA VAL A 127 60.11 14.97 0.37
C VAL A 127 58.78 14.18 0.38
N PRO A 128 58.75 12.87 0.04
CA PRO A 128 57.52 12.11 -0.02
C PRO A 128 56.98 11.82 1.39
N THR A 129 55.81 12.38 1.69
CA THR A 129 54.96 11.93 2.80
C THR A 129 54.38 10.54 2.45
N PRO A 130 54.39 9.56 3.38
CA PRO A 130 53.83 8.24 3.10
C PRO A 130 52.37 8.35 2.71
N ALA A 131 52.02 7.86 1.52
CA ALA A 131 50.64 7.75 1.08
C ALA A 131 49.85 6.90 2.08
N GLU A 132 48.90 7.54 2.74
CA GLU A 132 47.87 6.88 3.52
C GLU A 132 47.13 5.92 2.59
N ARG A 133 47.34 4.63 2.83
CA ARG A 133 46.68 3.55 2.10
C ARG A 133 45.19 3.64 2.43
N VAL A 134 44.41 4.26 1.54
CA VAL A 134 42.95 4.14 1.54
C VAL A 134 42.63 2.65 1.50
N SER A 135 42.20 2.12 2.64
CA SER A 135 41.81 0.73 2.78
C SER A 135 40.56 0.50 1.94
N THR A 136 40.72 -0.06 0.74
CA THR A 136 39.63 -0.52 -0.13
C THR A 136 39.05 -1.84 0.35
N THR A 137 38.81 -1.98 1.66
CA THR A 137 38.06 -3.11 2.19
C THR A 137 36.59 -2.82 1.87
N PRO A 138 35.88 -3.66 1.10
CA PRO A 138 34.44 -3.49 0.90
C PRO A 138 33.78 -3.43 2.28
N LYS A 139 33.00 -2.37 2.54
CA LYS A 139 32.18 -2.33 3.76
C LYS A 139 31.27 -3.57 3.75
N PRO A 140 31.04 -4.24 4.89
CA PRO A 140 30.10 -5.34 4.98
C PRO A 140 28.73 -4.93 4.38
N PRO A 141 28.04 -5.80 3.62
CA PRO A 141 26.76 -5.49 2.96
C PRO A 141 25.75 -4.77 3.88
N VAL A 142 25.69 -5.19 5.15
CA VAL A 142 24.80 -4.63 6.19
C VAL A 142 25.01 -3.13 6.43
N GLN A 143 26.22 -2.59 6.25
CA GLN A 143 26.51 -1.17 6.47
C GLN A 143 25.78 -0.25 5.48
N SER A 144 25.36 -0.79 4.32
CA SER A 144 24.57 -0.04 3.34
C SER A 144 23.14 0.24 3.83
N ALA A 145 22.63 -0.52 4.79
CA ALA A 145 21.35 -0.24 5.47
C ALA A 145 21.35 1.09 6.24
N GLY A 146 22.53 1.65 6.51
CA GLY A 146 22.68 2.97 7.13
C GLY A 146 22.77 4.13 6.13
N ASN A 147 22.50 3.94 4.84
CA ASN A 147 22.52 5.02 3.84
C ASN A 147 21.22 5.87 3.90
N SER A 148 21.01 6.79 2.95
CA SER A 148 19.82 7.65 2.91
C SER A 148 18.53 6.93 2.50
N THR A 149 18.62 5.73 1.92
CA THR A 149 17.47 4.90 1.54
C THR A 149 17.29 3.69 2.45
N LEU A 150 18.00 3.68 3.59
CA LEU A 150 18.03 2.56 4.54
C LEU A 150 18.39 1.21 3.88
N GLY A 151 19.23 1.21 2.84
CA GLY A 151 19.62 0.00 2.11
C GLY A 151 18.61 -0.49 1.08
N PHE A 152 17.44 0.14 0.95
CA PHE A 152 16.49 -0.14 -0.12
C PHE A 152 16.83 0.65 -1.39
N GLN A 153 16.27 0.27 -2.54
CA GLN A 153 16.44 1.07 -3.76
C GLN A 153 15.72 2.43 -3.68
N SER A 154 14.58 2.49 -2.98
CA SER A 154 13.82 3.72 -2.77
C SER A 154 12.97 3.64 -1.50
N ILE A 155 12.70 4.80 -0.89
CA ILE A 155 11.66 4.96 0.13
C ILE A 155 10.50 5.76 -0.50
N LEU A 156 9.29 5.21 -0.46
CA LEU A 156 8.08 5.83 -0.99
C LEU A 156 7.09 6.10 0.15
N ALA A 157 6.62 7.33 0.25
CA ALA A 157 5.54 7.66 1.18
C ALA A 157 4.17 7.57 0.48
N LEU A 158 3.22 6.90 1.12
CA LEU A 158 1.82 6.94 0.74
C LEU A 158 1.20 8.22 1.30
N SER A 159 0.79 9.13 0.42
CA SER A 159 0.13 10.37 0.80
C SER A 159 -0.84 10.84 -0.27
N THR A 160 -1.91 11.52 0.16
CA THR A 160 -2.87 12.18 -0.73
C THR A 160 -2.40 13.55 -1.22
N GLY A 161 -1.36 14.12 -0.61
CA GLY A 161 -0.76 15.39 -1.02
C GLY A 161 -0.14 16.21 0.11
N PRO A 162 0.22 17.47 -0.16
CA PRO A 162 0.75 18.37 0.86
C PRO A 162 -0.23 18.59 2.03
N SER A 163 0.23 18.30 3.25
CA SER A 163 -0.56 18.33 4.49
C SER A 163 0.38 18.44 5.70
N TRP A 164 -0.16 18.55 6.91
CA TRP A 164 0.65 18.51 8.13
C TRP A 164 1.48 17.21 8.23
N ARG A 165 0.96 16.13 7.66
CA ARG A 165 1.57 14.79 7.64
C ARG A 165 2.87 14.82 6.83
N THR A 166 2.79 15.25 5.57
CA THR A 166 3.95 15.32 4.66
C THR A 166 4.97 16.36 5.09
N ARG A 167 4.54 17.50 5.66
CA ARG A 167 5.46 18.50 6.22
C ARG A 167 6.25 17.94 7.40
N GLY A 168 5.59 17.25 8.33
CA GLY A 168 6.25 16.58 9.45
C GLY A 168 7.18 15.45 9.01
N LEU A 169 6.75 14.63 8.06
CA LEU A 169 7.54 13.55 7.47
C LEU A 169 8.83 14.07 6.84
N LEU A 170 8.74 15.12 6.01
CA LEU A 170 9.89 15.71 5.33
C LEU A 170 10.84 16.43 6.30
N ALA A 171 10.32 17.03 7.38
CA ALA A 171 11.14 17.60 8.44
C ALA A 171 11.97 16.51 9.16
N ALA A 172 11.34 15.39 9.50
CA ALA A 172 12.02 14.21 10.07
C ALA A 172 13.08 13.66 9.10
N ALA A 173 12.72 13.51 7.82
CA ALA A 173 13.61 13.01 6.77
C ALA A 173 14.85 13.90 6.60
N SER A 174 14.65 15.22 6.57
CA SER A 174 15.74 16.19 6.48
C SER A 174 16.67 16.13 7.69
N LEU A 175 16.13 15.90 8.89
CA LEU A 175 16.94 15.80 10.11
C LEU A 175 17.81 14.54 10.12
N THR A 176 17.25 13.40 9.70
CA THR A 176 17.96 12.10 9.71
C THR A 176 18.70 11.79 8.42
N GLY A 177 18.55 12.63 7.39
CA GLY A 177 19.16 12.46 6.08
C GLY A 177 18.58 11.30 5.28
N LEU A 178 17.27 11.07 5.39
CA LEU A 178 16.56 10.09 4.57
C LEU A 178 16.06 10.72 3.27
N ASP A 179 16.16 9.95 2.19
CA ASP A 179 15.62 10.30 0.87
C ASP A 179 14.28 9.61 0.68
N ILE A 180 13.20 10.37 0.93
CA ILE A 180 11.82 9.90 0.83
C ILE A 180 11.16 10.58 -0.37
N GLN A 181 10.64 9.76 -1.27
CA GLN A 181 9.84 10.23 -2.40
C GLN A 181 8.36 10.14 -2.06
N ILE A 182 7.59 11.14 -2.47
CA ILE A 182 6.13 11.15 -2.33
C ILE A 182 5.54 11.14 -3.75
N PRO A 183 5.29 9.96 -4.35
CA PRO A 183 4.69 9.88 -5.67
C PRO A 183 3.29 10.49 -5.67
N PRO A 184 2.88 11.20 -6.74
CA PRO A 184 1.51 11.64 -6.87
C PRO A 184 0.53 10.46 -6.82
N GLN A 185 -0.43 10.50 -5.90
CA GLN A 185 -1.50 9.52 -5.82
C GLN A 185 -2.71 9.99 -6.63
N PRO A 186 -3.16 9.22 -7.64
CA PRO A 186 -4.36 9.56 -8.38
C PRO A 186 -5.60 9.44 -7.47
N PRO A 187 -6.62 10.31 -7.64
CA PRO A 187 -7.88 10.14 -6.93
C PRO A 187 -8.50 8.77 -7.23
N VAL A 188 -8.91 8.05 -6.19
CA VAL A 188 -9.61 6.77 -6.33
C VAL A 188 -11.05 7.03 -6.78
N ASN A 189 -11.48 6.39 -7.87
CA ASN A 189 -12.83 6.56 -8.39
C ASN A 189 -13.86 6.01 -7.38
N PRO A 190 -14.88 6.77 -6.97
CA PRO A 190 -15.88 6.29 -6.00
C PRO A 190 -16.56 4.98 -6.42
N ASN A 191 -16.88 4.79 -7.70
CA ASN A 191 -17.48 3.54 -8.17
C ASN A 191 -16.52 2.34 -8.04
N LEU A 192 -15.20 2.57 -8.07
CA LEU A 192 -14.22 1.53 -7.82
C LEU A 192 -14.19 1.18 -6.33
N VAL A 193 -14.27 2.17 -5.43
CA VAL A 193 -14.37 1.95 -3.98
C VAL A 193 -15.60 1.11 -3.68
N ASP A 194 -16.77 1.55 -4.15
CA ASP A 194 -18.04 0.83 -3.95
C ASP A 194 -17.97 -0.61 -4.49
N ALA A 195 -17.33 -0.82 -5.65
CA ALA A 195 -17.16 -2.16 -6.20
C ALA A 195 -16.17 -3.02 -5.38
N PHE A 196 -15.13 -2.41 -4.82
CA PHE A 196 -14.11 -3.08 -4.01
C PHE A 196 -14.67 -3.54 -2.67
N GLU A 197 -15.51 -2.73 -2.02
CA GLU A 197 -16.24 -3.07 -0.79
C GLU A 197 -17.14 -4.30 -0.91
N HIS A 198 -17.59 -4.62 -2.12
CA HIS A 198 -18.55 -5.69 -2.38
C HIS A 198 -17.96 -6.78 -3.27
N MET A 199 -16.62 -6.81 -3.43
CA MET A 199 -15.95 -7.76 -4.29
C MET A 199 -15.77 -9.11 -3.59
N GLY A 200 -16.16 -10.20 -4.25
CA GLY A 200 -16.00 -11.55 -3.72
C GLY A 200 -17.29 -12.10 -3.10
N PRO A 201 -17.22 -13.26 -2.44
CA PRO A 201 -18.39 -13.92 -1.86
C PRO A 201 -18.97 -13.19 -0.64
N ASP A 202 -20.30 -13.26 -0.44
CA ASP A 202 -20.99 -12.66 0.71
C ASP A 202 -20.56 -13.24 2.09
N ASN A 203 -19.90 -14.41 2.09
CA ASN A 203 -19.46 -15.09 3.31
C ASN A 203 -18.02 -14.77 3.72
N VAL A 204 -17.36 -13.87 3.00
CA VAL A 204 -16.03 -13.35 3.33
C VAL A 204 -16.20 -11.98 4.00
N GLN A 205 -15.30 -11.64 4.92
CA GLN A 205 -15.26 -10.31 5.52
C GLN A 205 -14.87 -9.28 4.44
N HIS A 206 -15.56 -8.14 4.43
CA HIS A 206 -15.33 -7.08 3.44
C HIS A 206 -14.77 -5.83 4.11
N PRO A 207 -13.98 -5.02 3.38
CA PRO A 207 -13.43 -3.80 3.94
C PRO A 207 -14.48 -2.70 4.07
N SER A 208 -14.33 -1.86 5.10
CA SER A 208 -15.11 -0.63 5.24
C SER A 208 -14.79 0.38 4.12
N HIS A 209 -15.61 1.43 3.96
CA HIS A 209 -15.40 2.44 2.90
C HIS A 209 -14.02 3.11 2.98
N GLY A 210 -13.65 3.60 4.18
CA GLY A 210 -12.35 4.21 4.43
C GLY A 210 -11.20 3.20 4.24
N ALA A 211 -11.38 1.95 4.69
CA ALA A 211 -10.38 0.90 4.50
C ALA A 211 -10.20 0.54 3.03
N SER A 212 -11.27 0.55 2.23
CA SER A 212 -11.23 0.32 0.79
C SER A 212 -10.43 1.39 0.06
N ILE A 213 -10.61 2.66 0.44
CA ILE A 213 -9.82 3.78 -0.10
C ILE A 213 -8.34 3.59 0.21
N ALA A 214 -8.00 3.32 1.48
CA ALA A 214 -6.62 3.08 1.90
C ALA A 214 -6.00 1.88 1.16
N TRP A 215 -6.71 0.75 1.10
CA TRP A 215 -6.25 -0.46 0.40
C TRP A 215 -5.96 -0.20 -1.07
N LEU A 216 -6.88 0.47 -1.78
CA LEU A 216 -6.68 0.83 -3.18
C LEU A 216 -5.46 1.76 -3.37
N ALA A 217 -5.20 2.67 -2.43
CA ALA A 217 -4.03 3.53 -2.45
C ALA A 217 -2.71 2.74 -2.28
N HIS A 218 -2.65 1.79 -1.34
CA HIS A 218 -1.51 0.88 -1.21
C HIS A 218 -1.28 0.05 -2.49
N LEU A 219 -2.34 -0.51 -3.08
CA LEU A 219 -2.23 -1.27 -4.33
C LEU A 219 -1.74 -0.41 -5.49
N ASP A 220 -2.13 0.87 -5.56
CA ASP A 220 -1.65 1.79 -6.59
C ASP A 220 -0.15 2.08 -6.43
N LEU A 221 0.29 2.36 -5.20
CA LEU A 221 1.71 2.56 -4.92
C LEU A 221 2.54 1.30 -5.23
N ILE A 222 2.04 0.10 -4.93
CA ILE A 222 2.71 -1.17 -5.27
C ILE A 222 2.73 -1.42 -6.79
N LYS A 223 1.69 -1.05 -7.53
CA LYS A 223 1.74 -1.08 -9.01
C LYS A 223 2.84 -0.16 -9.53
N HIS A 224 3.02 1.01 -8.91
CA HIS A 224 4.11 1.92 -9.27
C HIS A 224 5.49 1.29 -9.04
N THR A 225 5.71 0.54 -7.94
CA THR A 225 7.02 -0.13 -7.70
C THR A 225 7.37 -1.13 -8.80
N ILE A 226 6.37 -1.90 -9.27
CA ILE A 226 6.53 -2.84 -10.38
C ILE A 226 6.79 -2.12 -11.70
N GLN A 227 6.03 -1.07 -11.99
CA GLN A 227 6.17 -0.29 -13.23
C GLN A 227 7.52 0.43 -13.30
N ALA A 228 8.01 0.93 -12.17
CA ALA A 228 9.33 1.53 -12.02
C ALA A 228 10.48 0.49 -11.97
N ASN A 229 10.15 -0.81 -12.01
CA ASN A 229 11.10 -1.91 -11.98
C ASN A 229 12.04 -1.92 -10.75
N LEU A 230 11.53 -1.47 -9.60
CA LEU A 230 12.30 -1.46 -8.35
C LEU A 230 12.60 -2.89 -7.87
N ASP A 231 13.81 -3.09 -7.34
CA ASP A 231 14.26 -4.36 -6.76
C ASP A 231 13.82 -4.50 -5.31
N THR A 232 13.97 -3.42 -4.53
CA THR A 232 13.51 -3.31 -3.15
C THR A 232 12.96 -1.92 -2.89
N VAL A 233 11.93 -1.81 -2.08
CA VAL A 233 11.29 -0.53 -1.78
C VAL A 233 10.76 -0.55 -0.36
N LEU A 234 10.99 0.52 0.39
CA LEU A 234 10.33 0.77 1.66
C LEU A 234 9.11 1.66 1.43
N ILE A 235 7.92 1.18 1.78
CA ILE A 235 6.69 1.97 1.77
C ILE A 235 6.41 2.43 3.19
N ILE A 236 6.12 3.72 3.37
CA ILE A 236 5.77 4.33 4.65
C ILE A 236 4.48 5.16 4.54
N GLU A 237 3.68 5.21 5.59
CA GLU A 237 2.55 6.15 5.69
C GLU A 237 3.05 7.57 6.01
N ASP A 238 2.27 8.61 5.71
CA ASP A 238 2.72 10.00 5.84
C ASP A 238 2.60 10.59 7.25
N ASP A 239 1.84 9.95 8.14
CA ASP A 239 1.72 10.32 9.55
C ASP A 239 2.64 9.54 10.49
N VAL A 240 3.68 8.89 9.97
CA VAL A 240 4.65 8.14 10.78
C VAL A 240 5.86 8.97 11.21
N ASP A 241 6.60 8.43 12.16
CA ASP A 241 7.85 8.98 12.67
C ASP A 241 8.77 7.87 13.16
N TRP A 242 10.04 8.20 13.37
CA TRP A 242 11.12 7.28 13.76
C TRP A 242 12.12 7.96 14.68
N ASP A 243 13.00 7.15 15.29
CA ASP A 243 14.07 7.67 16.13
C ASP A 243 15.14 8.38 15.30
N VAL A 244 15.76 9.46 15.78
CA VAL A 244 16.90 10.11 15.10
C VAL A 244 18.05 9.15 14.75
N SER A 245 18.11 8.00 15.44
CA SER A 245 19.09 6.92 15.25
C SER A 245 18.68 5.88 14.20
N ILE A 246 17.63 6.12 13.40
CA ILE A 246 17.07 5.15 12.43
C ILE A 246 18.13 4.51 11.53
N ARG A 247 19.12 5.27 11.07
CA ARG A 247 20.17 4.75 10.17
C ARG A 247 21.05 3.71 10.86
N SER A 248 21.37 3.87 12.13
CA SER A 248 22.10 2.84 12.89
C SER A 248 21.21 1.66 13.28
N GLN A 249 19.93 1.92 13.62
CA GLN A 249 18.96 0.86 13.89
C GLN A 249 18.82 -0.08 12.69
N MET A 250 18.72 0.47 11.48
CA MET A 250 18.56 -0.33 10.26
C MET A 250 19.78 -1.19 9.91
N VAL A 251 20.99 -0.81 10.34
CA VAL A 251 22.19 -1.67 10.19
C VAL A 251 22.08 -2.91 11.07
N GLN A 252 21.67 -2.75 12.33
CA GLN A 252 21.47 -3.90 13.24
C GLN A 252 20.29 -4.78 12.78
N ILE A 253 19.22 -4.17 12.28
CA ILE A 253 18.10 -4.90 11.67
C ILE A 253 18.57 -5.70 10.46
N ALA A 254 19.37 -5.11 9.57
CA ALA A 254 19.91 -5.79 8.40
C ALA A 254 20.73 -7.02 8.78
N GLU A 255 21.65 -6.88 9.76
CA GLU A 255 22.41 -8.01 10.31
C GLU A 255 21.50 -9.10 10.89
N SER A 256 20.48 -8.70 11.66
CA SER A 256 19.54 -9.61 12.29
C SER A 256 18.67 -10.37 11.28
N VAL A 257 18.22 -9.70 10.22
CA VAL A 257 17.48 -10.32 9.11
C VAL A 257 18.36 -11.37 8.43
N ARG A 258 19.61 -11.04 8.10
CA ARG A 258 20.53 -11.98 7.46
C ARG A 258 20.77 -13.22 8.33
N ASN A 259 20.95 -13.02 9.64
CA ASN A 259 21.12 -14.11 10.61
C ASN A 259 19.87 -14.99 10.69
N LEU A 260 18.67 -14.40 10.79
CA LEU A 260 17.40 -15.13 10.80
C LEU A 260 17.21 -15.97 9.53
N THR A 261 17.64 -15.44 8.38
CA THR A 261 17.50 -16.13 7.08
C THR A 261 18.63 -17.10 6.76
N HIS A 262 19.58 -17.32 7.68
CA HIS A 262 20.70 -18.25 7.53
C HIS A 262 21.51 -18.05 6.25
N ILE A 263 21.74 -16.79 5.83
CA ILE A 263 22.55 -16.51 4.65
C ILE A 263 23.98 -16.97 4.91
N ASP A 264 24.49 -17.87 4.07
CA ASP A 264 25.84 -18.39 4.21
C ASP A 264 26.84 -17.24 4.08
N THR A 265 27.86 -17.24 4.94
CA THR A 265 29.01 -16.33 4.83
C THR A 265 29.77 -16.47 3.50
N LEU A 266 29.59 -17.60 2.80
CA LEU A 266 30.10 -17.83 1.44
C LEU A 266 29.23 -17.19 0.36
N ASP A 267 27.95 -16.89 0.64
CA ASP A 267 27.10 -16.16 -0.27
C ASP A 267 27.58 -14.71 -0.36
N GLN A 268 28.06 -14.34 -1.54
CA GLN A 268 28.40 -12.96 -1.91
C GLN A 268 27.13 -12.11 -2.10
N ASP A 269 26.08 -12.34 -1.31
CA ASP A 269 24.87 -11.53 -1.34
C ASP A 269 25.18 -10.15 -0.77
N MET A 270 25.30 -9.19 -1.69
CA MET A 270 25.60 -7.80 -1.41
C MET A 270 24.38 -7.00 -0.92
N GLU A 271 23.19 -7.61 -0.89
CA GLU A 271 22.01 -6.94 -0.36
C GLU A 271 22.06 -6.87 1.18
N PRO A 272 21.80 -5.70 1.79
CA PRO A 272 21.92 -5.51 3.23
C PRO A 272 21.02 -6.45 4.03
N TYR A 273 19.81 -6.70 3.55
CA TYR A 273 18.81 -7.56 4.19
C TYR A 273 18.80 -8.99 3.62
N GLY A 274 19.69 -9.29 2.67
CA GLY A 274 19.58 -10.47 1.83
C GLY A 274 18.30 -10.51 0.99
N ARG A 275 17.99 -11.69 0.44
CA ARG A 275 16.86 -11.87 -0.50
C ARG A 275 15.78 -12.86 -0.04
N GLU A 276 15.95 -13.52 1.11
CA GLU A 276 15.01 -14.53 1.63
C GLU A 276 13.83 -13.93 2.43
N TRP A 277 13.23 -12.88 1.86
CA TRP A 277 12.05 -12.18 2.35
C TRP A 277 11.28 -11.52 1.20
N GLU A 278 9.98 -11.35 1.41
CA GLU A 278 9.07 -10.69 0.47
C GLU A 278 8.47 -9.43 1.08
N VAL A 279 8.21 -9.47 2.39
CA VAL A 279 7.77 -8.34 3.20
C VAL A 279 8.67 -8.22 4.42
N LEU A 280 9.23 -7.03 4.66
CA LEU A 280 9.94 -6.71 5.89
C LEU A 280 9.19 -5.58 6.61
N TRP A 281 8.54 -5.90 7.71
CA TRP A 281 7.71 -4.99 8.48
C TRP A 281 8.52 -4.30 9.57
N ILE A 282 8.75 -3.00 9.42
CA ILE A 282 9.55 -2.19 10.37
C ILE A 282 8.71 -1.13 11.10
N GLY A 283 7.45 -0.98 10.72
CA GLY A 283 6.44 -0.16 11.40
C GLY A 283 5.06 -0.81 11.35
N HIS A 284 4.62 -1.30 12.51
CA HIS A 284 3.32 -1.94 12.75
C HIS A 284 2.82 -1.48 14.12
N CYS A 285 1.64 -1.93 14.51
CA CYS A 285 1.07 -1.62 15.82
C CYS A 285 0.70 -2.87 16.63
N GLY A 286 0.81 -4.08 16.07
CA GLY A 286 0.16 -5.27 16.65
C GLY A 286 0.83 -6.61 16.47
N GLU A 287 2.09 -6.64 16.04
CA GLU A 287 2.88 -7.85 16.09
C GLU A 287 3.21 -8.22 17.54
N TYR A 288 3.20 -9.52 17.86
CA TYR A 288 3.53 -10.01 19.20
C TYR A 288 4.62 -11.08 19.14
N TRP A 289 5.41 -11.17 20.20
CA TRP A 289 6.50 -12.13 20.32
C TRP A 289 6.19 -13.20 21.37
N GLU A 290 6.67 -14.42 21.12
CA GLU A 290 6.66 -15.54 22.06
C GLU A 290 8.00 -16.30 21.97
N GLU A 291 8.46 -16.85 23.11
CA GLU A 291 9.81 -17.44 23.25
C GLU A 291 10.07 -18.60 22.28
N GLN A 292 9.03 -19.33 21.88
CA GLN A 292 9.18 -20.44 20.93
C GLN A 292 9.41 -20.03 19.48
N PHE A 293 9.30 -18.73 19.14
CA PHE A 293 9.56 -18.27 17.78
C PHE A 293 11.06 -18.30 17.49
N GLU A 294 11.44 -18.79 16.31
CA GLU A 294 12.79 -18.59 15.80
C GLU A 294 13.06 -17.08 15.67
N THR A 295 13.93 -16.57 16.53
CA THR A 295 14.10 -15.14 16.74
C THR A 295 15.57 -14.79 16.85
N VAL A 296 15.97 -13.69 16.22
CA VAL A 296 17.21 -12.99 16.53
C VAL A 296 16.89 -11.86 17.49
N LEU A 297 17.38 -11.99 18.73
CA LEU A 297 17.30 -10.95 19.76
C LEU A 297 18.62 -10.17 19.83
N TYR A 298 18.54 -8.86 19.98
CA TYR A 298 19.71 -8.02 20.22
C TYR A 298 19.39 -6.82 21.12
N ASP A 299 20.40 -6.36 21.86
CA ASP A 299 20.30 -5.16 22.68
C ASP A 299 20.17 -3.91 21.81
N ASP A 300 19.16 -3.09 22.10
CA ASP A 300 18.97 -1.81 21.45
C ASP A 300 18.63 -0.71 22.49
N PRO A 301 19.60 0.18 22.82
CA PRO A 301 19.38 1.28 23.75
C PRO A 301 18.43 2.36 23.21
N THR A 302 17.93 2.23 21.98
CA THR A 302 16.90 3.09 21.40
C THR A 302 15.50 2.46 21.42
N ALA A 303 15.39 1.16 21.75
CA ALA A 303 14.09 0.54 21.99
C ALA A 303 13.43 1.15 23.24
N CYS A 304 12.12 1.43 23.16
CA CYS A 304 11.36 2.02 24.25
C CYS A 304 11.34 1.08 25.46
N PRO A 305 11.75 1.54 26.66
CA PRO A 305 11.59 0.74 27.87
C PRO A 305 10.12 0.41 28.12
N HIS A 306 9.83 -0.76 28.65
CA HIS A 306 8.45 -1.19 28.92
C HIS A 306 7.68 -0.21 29.83
N SER A 307 8.37 0.43 30.76
CA SER A 307 7.80 1.45 31.66
C SER A 307 7.22 2.64 30.89
N ASP A 308 7.85 2.99 29.78
CA ASP A 308 7.58 4.20 29.01
C ASP A 308 6.73 3.90 27.77
N TYR A 309 6.64 2.63 27.35
CA TYR A 309 5.79 2.21 26.24
C TYR A 309 4.31 2.51 26.53
N PHE A 310 3.69 3.26 25.62
CA PHE A 310 2.27 3.56 25.60
C PHE A 310 1.60 2.85 24.40
N GLY A 311 0.29 2.61 24.48
CA GLY A 311 -0.49 2.02 23.38
C GLY A 311 -0.91 0.57 23.64
N TRP A 312 -1.74 0.06 22.74
CA TRP A 312 -2.45 -1.21 22.95
C TRP A 312 -1.53 -2.45 22.91
N ALA A 313 -0.38 -2.36 22.23
CA ALA A 313 0.57 -3.47 22.14
C ALA A 313 1.44 -3.65 23.39
N LYS A 314 1.30 -2.81 24.43
CA LYS A 314 2.13 -2.87 25.65
C LYS A 314 2.25 -4.29 26.23
N GLN A 315 1.14 -5.01 26.32
CA GLN A 315 1.09 -6.38 26.84
C GLN A 315 1.86 -7.42 26.00
N TYR A 316 2.11 -7.13 24.72
CA TYR A 316 2.92 -7.97 23.84
C TYR A 316 4.40 -7.59 23.92
N ILE A 317 4.68 -6.29 24.00
CA ILE A 317 6.04 -5.77 24.16
C ILE A 317 6.65 -6.22 25.48
N GLU A 318 5.89 -6.23 26.57
CA GLU A 318 6.33 -6.69 27.89
C GLU A 318 6.77 -8.17 27.94
N ARG A 319 6.51 -8.96 26.88
CA ARG A 319 6.97 -10.35 26.77
C ARG A 319 8.43 -10.44 26.31
N LEU A 320 8.94 -9.42 25.63
CA LEU A 320 10.33 -9.35 25.21
C LEU A 320 11.22 -9.00 26.41
N PRO A 321 12.53 -9.29 26.36
CA PRO A 321 13.48 -8.67 27.27
C PRO A 321 13.48 -7.14 27.08
N ASP A 322 13.49 -6.40 28.19
CA ASP A 322 13.48 -4.93 28.15
C ASP A 322 14.72 -4.40 27.42
N ARG A 323 14.55 -3.32 26.65
CA ARG A 323 15.60 -2.69 25.83
C ARG A 323 16.22 -3.60 24.77
N GLN A 324 15.49 -4.60 24.30
CA GLN A 324 15.89 -5.43 23.16
C GLN A 324 14.92 -5.30 22.00
N ARG A 325 15.38 -5.67 20.81
CA ARG A 325 14.52 -5.93 19.65
C ARG A 325 14.64 -7.39 19.22
N ALA A 326 13.52 -7.93 18.78
CA ALA A 326 13.35 -9.22 18.16
C ALA A 326 13.14 -9.05 16.65
N VAL A 327 13.80 -9.90 15.87
CA VAL A 327 13.58 -10.05 14.43
C VAL A 327 13.24 -11.52 14.16
N TYR A 328 12.05 -11.76 13.60
CA TYR A 328 11.51 -13.10 13.39
C TYR A 328 10.49 -13.12 12.25
N ARG A 329 10.09 -14.32 11.80
CA ARG A 329 9.04 -14.49 10.78
C ARG A 329 7.70 -14.02 11.32
N SER A 330 7.05 -13.12 10.58
CA SER A 330 5.84 -12.42 11.05
C SER A 330 4.69 -13.38 11.37
N VAL A 331 3.92 -13.05 12.40
CA VAL A 331 2.77 -13.87 12.83
C VAL A 331 1.47 -13.07 12.81
N ASN A 332 1.48 -11.85 13.34
CA ASN A 332 0.33 -10.97 13.46
C ASN A 332 0.65 -9.48 13.23
N PRO A 333 1.45 -9.09 12.23
CA PRO A 333 1.70 -7.67 12.01
C PRO A 333 0.43 -7.00 11.49
N VAL A 334 -0.06 -5.98 12.18
CA VAL A 334 -1.18 -5.12 11.74
C VAL A 334 -0.76 -3.66 11.84
N CYS A 335 -1.46 -2.76 11.16
CA CYS A 335 -1.02 -1.42 10.77
C CYS A 335 0.14 -1.43 9.76
N SER A 336 -0.01 -0.70 8.65
CA SER A 336 0.97 -0.62 7.57
C SER A 336 1.90 0.61 7.64
N PHE A 337 2.22 1.09 8.86
CA PHE A 337 3.02 2.29 9.08
C PHE A 337 4.32 2.30 8.26
N ALA A 338 5.04 1.18 8.24
CA ALA A 338 6.19 0.99 7.37
C ALA A 338 6.47 -0.50 7.05
N TYR A 339 6.47 -0.82 5.77
CA TYR A 339 6.80 -2.16 5.28
C TYR A 339 7.62 -2.06 3.99
N ALA A 340 8.69 -2.86 3.91
CA ALA A 340 9.47 -2.99 2.71
C ALA A 340 9.03 -4.19 1.89
N LEU A 341 9.16 -4.09 0.57
CA LEU A 341 8.85 -5.13 -0.38
C LEU A 341 10.09 -5.48 -1.20
N SER A 342 10.30 -6.77 -1.40
CA SER A 342 11.16 -7.25 -2.48
C SER A 342 10.44 -7.17 -3.82
N ARG A 343 11.19 -7.33 -4.91
CA ARG A 343 10.68 -7.43 -6.27
C ARG A 343 9.63 -8.53 -6.43
N GLU A 344 9.83 -9.66 -5.77
CA GLU A 344 8.87 -10.77 -5.77
C GLU A 344 7.66 -10.45 -4.89
N GLY A 345 7.90 -9.93 -3.68
CA GLY A 345 6.84 -9.51 -2.76
C GLY A 345 5.88 -8.50 -3.36
N SER A 346 6.39 -7.52 -4.11
CA SER A 346 5.57 -6.53 -4.82
C SER A 346 4.57 -7.18 -5.78
N ARG A 347 4.98 -8.24 -6.51
CA ARG A 347 4.08 -8.95 -7.43
C ARG A 347 3.08 -9.82 -6.68
N LYS A 348 3.56 -10.61 -5.71
CA LYS A 348 2.71 -11.51 -4.92
C LYS A 348 1.62 -10.78 -4.17
N ILE A 349 1.91 -9.61 -3.61
CA ILE A 349 0.88 -8.81 -2.93
C ILE A 349 -0.26 -8.44 -3.87
N LEU A 350 0.01 -8.02 -5.11
CA LEU A 350 -1.08 -7.71 -6.05
C LEU A 350 -1.92 -8.95 -6.40
N GLU A 351 -1.30 -10.13 -6.44
CA GLU A 351 -1.99 -11.40 -6.71
C GLU A 351 -2.86 -11.84 -5.53
N VAL A 352 -2.32 -11.75 -4.30
CA VAL A 352 -2.97 -12.28 -3.09
C VAL A 352 -3.97 -11.28 -2.49
N LEU A 353 -3.64 -9.98 -2.46
CA LEU A 353 -4.44 -8.94 -1.82
C LEU A 353 -5.29 -8.12 -2.80
N GLY A 354 -5.12 -8.31 -4.12
CA GLY A 354 -5.83 -7.52 -5.13
C GLY A 354 -7.34 -7.79 -5.20
N GLY A 355 -7.83 -8.83 -4.52
CA GLY A 355 -9.22 -9.29 -4.56
C GLY A 355 -10.15 -8.75 -3.47
N ALA A 356 -9.69 -7.83 -2.61
CA ALA A 356 -10.48 -7.23 -1.52
C ALA A 356 -11.09 -8.21 -0.49
N GLN A 357 -10.51 -9.40 -0.32
CA GLN A 357 -11.07 -10.47 0.50
C GLN A 357 -10.60 -10.42 1.96
N ASP A 358 -10.80 -9.28 2.64
CA ASP A 358 -10.57 -9.12 4.09
C ASP A 358 -11.14 -7.79 4.62
N GLU A 359 -10.98 -7.50 5.91
CA GLU A 359 -11.44 -6.23 6.50
C GLU A 359 -10.57 -5.01 6.17
N ALA A 360 -9.28 -5.20 5.89
CA ALA A 360 -8.33 -4.13 5.59
C ALA A 360 -7.06 -4.66 4.90
N PHE A 361 -6.28 -3.77 4.29
CA PHE A 361 -5.05 -4.11 3.57
C PHE A 361 -4.01 -4.82 4.45
N ASP A 362 -3.73 -4.23 5.60
CA ASP A 362 -2.76 -4.72 6.58
C ASP A 362 -3.19 -6.07 7.17
N VAL A 363 -4.48 -6.24 7.48
CA VAL A 363 -5.05 -7.51 7.97
C VAL A 363 -4.98 -8.60 6.90
N SER A 364 -5.30 -8.27 5.65
CA SER A 364 -5.15 -9.19 4.53
C SER A 364 -3.69 -9.61 4.32
N MET A 365 -2.75 -8.67 4.42
CA MET A 365 -1.32 -8.95 4.36
C MET A 365 -0.86 -9.86 5.50
N MET A 366 -1.34 -9.58 6.71
CA MET A 366 -1.08 -10.38 7.90
C MET A 366 -1.53 -11.83 7.72
N HIS A 367 -2.75 -12.05 7.24
CA HIS A 367 -3.27 -13.39 6.98
C HIS A 367 -2.46 -14.11 5.89
N ALA A 368 -2.04 -13.41 4.83
CA ALA A 368 -1.17 -13.97 3.81
C ALA A 368 0.23 -14.37 4.35
N CYS A 369 0.82 -13.55 5.23
CA CYS A 369 2.05 -13.89 5.94
C CYS A 369 1.88 -15.14 6.81
N LYS A 370 0.83 -15.16 7.65
CA LYS A 370 0.54 -16.26 8.57
C LYS A 370 0.22 -17.58 7.84
N ALA A 371 -0.39 -17.49 6.65
CA ALA A 371 -0.67 -18.64 5.80
C ALA A 371 0.56 -19.14 5.00
N GLY A 372 1.72 -18.47 5.11
CA GLY A 372 2.92 -18.80 4.35
C GLY A 372 2.82 -18.49 2.85
N GLN A 373 1.83 -17.68 2.45
CA GLN A 373 1.70 -17.18 1.07
C GLN A 373 2.70 -16.06 0.78
N LEU A 374 3.13 -15.36 1.84
CA LEU A 374 4.19 -14.37 1.81
C LEU A 374 5.30 -14.69 2.82
N LYS A 375 6.58 -14.55 2.43
CA LYS A 375 7.73 -14.65 3.32
C LYS A 375 7.92 -13.33 4.09
N CYS A 376 7.25 -13.20 5.23
CA CYS A 376 7.26 -11.98 6.02
C CYS A 376 8.25 -12.05 7.19
N ILE A 377 8.91 -10.92 7.49
CA ILE A 377 9.76 -10.73 8.67
C ILE A 377 9.29 -9.46 9.38
N SER A 378 9.17 -9.51 10.70
CA SER A 378 8.81 -8.36 11.53
C SER A 378 9.97 -7.97 12.46
N VAL A 379 10.06 -6.68 12.77
CA VAL A 379 10.93 -6.11 13.81
C VAL A 379 10.06 -5.68 14.99
N VAL A 380 10.32 -6.19 16.21
CA VAL A 380 9.52 -5.91 17.41
C VAL A 380 10.41 -5.58 18.62
N PRO A 381 10.22 -4.44 19.33
CA PRO A 381 9.37 -3.34 18.92
C PRO A 381 9.76 -2.81 17.54
N GLU A 382 8.84 -2.13 16.88
CA GLU A 382 9.02 -1.47 15.60
C GLU A 382 9.91 -0.22 15.71
N VAL A 383 10.53 0.20 14.59
CA VAL A 383 11.39 1.40 14.51
C VAL A 383 10.71 2.59 13.85
N VAL A 384 9.56 2.37 13.21
CA VAL A 384 8.68 3.39 12.66
C VAL A 384 7.31 3.23 13.30
N HIS A 385 6.71 4.31 13.77
CA HIS A 385 5.37 4.28 14.37
C HIS A 385 4.59 5.54 14.00
N GLN A 386 3.27 5.49 14.16
CA GLN A 386 2.42 6.66 13.99
C GLN A 386 2.80 7.80 14.93
N TYR A 387 2.86 9.01 14.38
CA TYR A 387 2.85 10.27 15.11
C TYR A 387 1.41 10.77 15.22
N PHE A 388 1.01 11.06 16.45
CA PHE A 388 -0.33 11.56 16.75
C PHE A 388 -0.30 13.08 16.91
N PRO A 389 -1.19 13.84 16.26
CA PRO A 389 -1.46 15.22 16.62
C PRO A 389 -1.84 15.35 18.09
N ALA A 390 -1.74 16.58 18.63
CA ALA A 390 -2.12 16.83 20.02
C ALA A 390 -3.57 16.36 20.30
N GLN A 391 -3.72 15.45 21.27
CA GLN A 391 -4.97 14.72 21.50
C GLN A 391 -6.17 15.64 21.80
N SER A 392 -5.92 16.84 22.33
CA SER A 392 -6.95 17.86 22.60
C SER A 392 -7.75 18.28 21.38
N PHE A 393 -7.22 18.09 20.17
CA PHE A 393 -7.88 18.46 18.92
C PHE A 393 -8.73 17.33 18.33
N GLY A 394 -8.59 16.09 18.81
CA GLY A 394 -9.41 14.96 18.35
C GLY A 394 -9.31 14.65 16.85
N VAL A 395 -8.18 14.96 16.22
CA VAL A 395 -7.92 14.74 14.78
C VAL A 395 -8.16 13.26 14.43
N LYS A 396 -8.87 13.03 13.33
CA LYS A 396 -9.24 11.69 12.85
C LYS A 396 -8.35 11.21 11.71
N SER A 397 -8.23 9.89 11.56
CA SER A 397 -7.53 9.30 10.42
C SER A 397 -8.35 9.49 9.14
N ALA A 398 -7.71 9.47 7.98
CA ALA A 398 -8.41 9.52 6.70
C ALA A 398 -9.37 8.31 6.52
N VAL A 399 -9.03 7.16 7.10
CA VAL A 399 -9.90 5.97 7.14
C VAL A 399 -11.15 6.23 7.98
N ASP A 400 -11.01 6.81 9.16
CA ASP A 400 -12.15 7.17 10.02
C ASP A 400 -13.09 8.16 9.32
N VAL A 401 -12.54 9.15 8.63
CA VAL A 401 -13.31 10.13 7.85
C VAL A 401 -14.01 9.44 6.68
N GLY A 402 -13.34 8.54 5.98
CA GLY A 402 -13.94 7.70 4.94
C GLY A 402 -15.07 6.81 5.49
N ASN A 403 -14.99 6.41 6.76
CA ASN A 403 -16.04 5.68 7.46
C ASN A 403 -17.14 6.57 8.05
N GLY A 404 -17.13 7.87 7.74
CA GLY A 404 -18.18 8.82 8.10
C GLY A 404 -17.97 9.52 9.45
N GLN A 405 -16.79 9.46 10.07
CA GLN A 405 -16.46 10.33 11.20
C GLN A 405 -16.18 11.75 10.73
N GLU A 406 -16.51 12.73 11.58
CA GLU A 406 -16.19 14.14 11.33
C GLU A 406 -14.65 14.34 11.34
N PRO A 407 -14.07 15.05 10.37
CA PRO A 407 -12.62 15.16 10.16
C PRO A 407 -11.83 15.84 11.28
N GLY A 408 -12.50 16.48 12.23
CA GLY A 408 -11.86 17.29 13.28
C GLY A 408 -11.57 18.72 12.79
N PRO A 409 -10.74 19.47 13.52
CA PRO A 409 -10.41 20.86 13.19
C PRO A 409 -9.50 20.96 11.96
N GLU A 410 -9.45 22.14 11.34
CA GLU A 410 -8.59 22.41 10.19
C GLU A 410 -7.10 22.34 10.57
N GLU A 411 -6.22 21.97 9.64
CA GLU A 411 -4.78 21.75 9.92
C GLU A 411 -4.12 22.93 10.65
N ALA A 412 -4.46 24.15 10.24
CA ALA A 412 -3.89 25.38 10.81
C ALA A 412 -4.17 25.54 12.33
N GLU A 413 -5.25 24.91 12.83
CA GLU A 413 -5.65 24.99 14.22
C GLU A 413 -4.79 24.13 15.14
N PHE A 414 -4.22 23.03 14.65
CA PHE A 414 -3.51 22.07 15.50
C PHE A 414 -2.05 21.82 15.12
N GLU A 415 -1.64 22.05 13.87
CA GLU A 415 -0.29 21.70 13.40
C GLU A 415 0.82 22.41 14.17
N HIS A 416 0.55 23.62 14.68
CA HIS A 416 1.50 24.39 15.47
C HIS A 416 1.69 23.86 16.89
N VAL A 417 0.85 22.90 17.33
CA VAL A 417 0.93 22.27 18.64
C VAL A 417 1.63 20.92 18.50
N MET A 418 2.68 20.70 19.30
CA MET A 418 3.41 19.45 19.33
C MET A 418 2.49 18.29 19.74
N GLY A 419 2.52 17.23 18.94
CA GLY A 419 1.84 15.97 19.18
C GLY A 419 2.69 15.00 19.99
N SER A 420 2.54 13.69 19.73
CA SER A 420 3.26 12.65 20.46
C SER A 420 3.48 11.37 19.67
N THR A 421 4.46 10.58 20.10
CA THR A 421 4.68 9.19 19.69
C THR A 421 4.45 8.26 20.87
N GLU A 422 4.03 7.01 20.61
CA GLU A 422 3.72 6.06 21.69
C GLU A 422 4.93 5.18 22.10
N ASN A 423 5.90 5.02 21.20
CA ASN A 423 7.05 4.13 21.37
C ASN A 423 8.39 4.73 20.89
N ILE A 424 8.41 5.89 20.23
CA ILE A 424 9.65 6.48 19.69
C ILE A 424 10.29 7.42 20.72
N LEU A 425 11.45 7.05 21.26
CA LEU A 425 12.15 7.80 22.31
C LEU A 425 12.66 9.16 21.82
N GLU A 426 13.40 9.18 20.71
CA GLU A 426 13.94 10.38 20.08
C GLU A 426 13.26 10.66 18.74
N SER A 427 11.96 10.95 18.79
CA SER A 427 11.16 11.33 17.62
C SER A 427 11.88 12.34 16.71
N ALA A 428 12.17 11.93 15.47
CA ALA A 428 12.84 12.75 14.48
C ALA A 428 11.97 13.94 14.07
N ARG A 429 10.66 13.71 13.87
CA ARG A 429 9.69 14.77 13.60
C ARG A 429 9.66 15.82 14.72
N CYS A 430 9.62 15.39 15.98
CA CYS A 430 9.53 16.33 17.08
C CYS A 430 10.82 17.10 17.33
N ARG A 431 11.96 16.44 17.13
CA ARG A 431 13.27 17.08 17.15
C ARG A 431 13.40 18.12 16.04
N ALA A 432 12.92 17.82 14.84
CA ALA A 432 13.01 18.72 13.69
C ALA A 432 12.10 19.95 13.84
N LEU A 433 10.86 19.77 14.30
CA LEU A 433 9.86 20.84 14.35
C LEU A 433 9.89 21.66 15.64
N TRP A 434 10.20 21.05 16.78
CA TRP A 434 10.15 21.72 18.09
C TRP A 434 11.47 21.66 18.89
N GLY A 435 12.48 20.93 18.43
CA GLY A 435 13.72 20.72 19.18
C GLY A 435 13.56 19.88 20.44
N GLN A 436 12.44 19.16 20.58
CA GLN A 436 12.05 18.42 21.78
C GLN A 436 11.77 16.95 21.49
N ARG A 437 11.74 16.14 22.56
CA ARG A 437 11.18 14.78 22.52
C ARG A 437 9.67 14.86 22.73
N CYS A 438 8.93 13.92 22.15
CA CYS A 438 7.47 13.85 22.29
C CYS A 438 6.96 12.44 22.55
N LEU A 439 7.79 11.57 23.14
CA LEU A 439 7.32 10.30 23.67
C LEU A 439 6.22 10.56 24.70
N ARG A 440 5.05 9.97 24.48
CA ARG A 440 3.91 10.04 25.38
C ARG A 440 4.26 9.37 26.69
N LYS A 441 4.00 10.07 27.80
CA LYS A 441 4.10 9.51 29.16
C LYS A 441 2.71 9.31 29.73
N GLN A 442 2.54 8.27 30.55
CA GLN A 442 1.30 7.97 31.27
C GLN A 442 0.93 9.07 32.26
#